data_AF-A0A7D6DP74-F1
#
_entry.id   AF-A0A7D6DP74-F1
#
_cell.length_a   1.000
_cell.length_b   1.000
_cell.length_c   1.000
_cell.angle_alpha   90.00
_cell.angle_beta   90.00
_cell.angle_gamma   90.00
#
_symmetry.space_group_name_H-M   'P 1'
#
loop_
_entity.id
_entity.type
_entity.pdbx_description
1 polymer ?
#
loop_
_entity_poly.entity_id
_entity_poly.type
_entity_poly.pdbx_seq_one_letter_code
_entity_poly.pdbx_strand_id
1 'polypeptide(L)'
;MQGQEDVLFALVTLSFDGRRELFFSKQLMAALKIMDKGYVSKNQRLKGSWAGAMGQTQFMLTSYLQYAINGSGKGQIDIWHNKADVFASIANYLRYEGWQTYLPWGTQVKLPIGFDIGFAGIKKKGKSVEQ
;
A
#
# COMPACT_ATOMS: atom_id res chain seq x y z
N MET A 1 -5.73 13.22 -1.63
CA MET A 1 -4.49 13.97 -1.28
C MET A 1 -3.46 12.96 -0.81
N GLN A 2 -2.20 13.06 -1.27
CA GLN A 2 -1.12 12.10 -0.97
C GLN A 2 -0.38 12.37 0.37
N GLY A 3 -0.78 13.41 1.10
CA GLY A 3 -0.05 13.94 2.25
C GLY A 3 1.08 14.90 1.83
N GLN A 4 1.53 15.73 2.77
CA GLN A 4 2.57 16.75 2.53
C GLN A 4 3.81 16.53 3.40
N GLU A 5 3.79 15.52 4.27
CA GLU A 5 4.88 15.24 5.20
C GLU A 5 6.11 14.72 4.48
N ASP A 6 7.27 15.02 5.05
CA ASP A 6 8.51 14.37 4.67
C ASP A 6 8.57 13.00 5.38
N VAL A 7 8.36 11.94 4.61
CA VAL A 7 8.23 10.59 5.12
C VAL A 7 9.50 10.13 5.83
N LEU A 8 10.67 10.57 5.38
CA LEU A 8 11.92 10.19 6.03
C LEU A 8 11.97 10.74 7.46
N PHE A 9 11.64 12.02 7.65
CA PHE A 9 11.58 12.62 8.99
C PHE A 9 10.49 12.00 9.85
N ALA A 10 9.30 11.80 9.29
CA ALA A 10 8.20 11.16 10.02
C ALA A 10 8.60 9.76 10.53
N LEU A 11 9.26 8.96 9.69
CA LEU A 11 9.73 7.64 10.08
C LEU A 11 10.83 7.69 11.14
N VAL A 12 11.76 8.64 11.09
CA VAL A 12 12.78 8.83 12.13
C VAL A 12 12.10 9.12 13.47
N THR A 13 11.15 10.05 13.51
CA THR A 13 10.39 10.36 14.73
C THR A 13 9.64 9.14 15.26
N LEU A 14 8.90 8.44 14.40
CA LEU A 14 8.09 7.29 14.79
C LEU A 14 8.92 6.05 15.15
N SER A 15 10.15 5.94 14.65
CA SER A 15 11.12 4.92 15.05
C SER A 15 11.78 5.21 16.39
N PHE A 16 11.58 6.41 16.97
CA PHE A 16 12.08 6.77 18.29
C PHE A 16 10.96 6.80 19.35
N ASP A 17 9.71 7.06 18.95
CA ASP A 17 8.54 7.24 19.82
C ASP A 17 8.05 5.95 20.56
N GLY A 18 8.69 4.79 20.35
CA GLY A 18 8.48 3.56 21.16
C GLY A 18 7.19 2.76 20.91
N ARG A 19 6.07 3.39 20.53
CA ARG A 19 4.75 2.70 20.41
C ARG A 19 4.72 1.59 19.34
N ARG A 20 5.37 1.81 18.21
CA ARG A 20 5.48 0.87 17.08
C ARG A 20 6.89 0.87 16.49
N GLU A 21 7.88 1.03 17.36
CA GLU A 21 9.28 1.25 17.02
C GLU A 21 9.80 0.25 15.98
N LEU A 22 9.70 -1.05 16.25
CA LEU A 22 10.18 -2.10 15.34
C LEU A 22 9.52 -2.06 13.95
N PHE A 23 8.27 -1.63 13.86
CA PHE A 23 7.59 -1.48 12.58
C PHE A 23 8.18 -0.30 11.80
N PHE A 24 8.30 0.87 12.45
CA PHE A 24 8.79 2.06 11.78
C PHE A 24 10.29 2.01 11.48
N SER A 25 11.10 1.36 12.32
CA SER A 25 12.53 1.12 12.03
C SER A 25 12.70 0.27 10.77
N LYS A 26 11.84 -0.72 10.54
CA LYS A 26 11.83 -1.50 9.29
C LYS A 26 11.45 -0.64 8.08
N GLN A 27 10.48 0.25 8.24
CA GLN A 27 10.10 1.18 7.17
C GLN A 27 11.23 2.17 6.87
N LEU A 28 11.90 2.70 7.89
CA LEU A 28 13.05 3.59 7.74
C LEU A 28 14.20 2.91 6.98
N MET A 29 14.52 1.66 7.31
CA MET A 29 15.51 0.88 6.55
C MET A 29 15.09 0.63 5.10
N ALA A 30 13.80 0.39 4.86
CA ALA A 30 13.28 0.31 3.50
C ALA A 30 13.44 1.64 2.75
N ALA A 31 13.28 2.79 3.41
CA ALA A 31 13.53 4.12 2.83
C ALA A 31 14.95 4.26 2.31
N LEU A 32 15.93 3.95 3.16
CA LEU A 32 17.33 4.06 2.79
C LEU A 32 17.66 3.13 1.62
N LYS A 33 17.09 1.92 1.61
CA LYS A 33 17.26 0.96 0.51
C LYS A 33 16.63 1.44 -0.81
N ILE A 34 15.48 2.12 -0.76
CA ILE A 34 14.85 2.73 -1.95
C ILE A 34 15.76 3.80 -2.54
N MET A 35 16.32 4.66 -1.68
CA MET A 35 17.23 5.74 -2.08
C MET A 35 18.55 5.19 -2.64
N ASP A 36 19.14 4.19 -1.97
CA ASP A 36 20.39 3.54 -2.38
C ASP A 36 20.27 2.87 -3.76
N LYS A 37 19.15 2.19 -4.02
CA LYS A 37 18.86 1.55 -5.31
C LYS A 37 18.61 2.55 -6.45
N GLY A 38 18.46 3.85 -6.18
CA GLY A 38 18.18 4.85 -7.20
C GLY A 38 16.79 4.74 -7.83
N TYR A 39 15.83 4.09 -7.16
CA TYR A 39 14.45 3.99 -7.65
C TYR A 39 13.72 5.33 -7.63
N VAL A 40 14.20 6.26 -6.81
CA VAL A 40 13.79 7.66 -6.76
C VAL A 40 14.97 8.56 -7.10
N SER A 41 14.70 9.74 -7.65
CA SER A 41 15.73 10.75 -7.89
C SER A 41 16.39 11.18 -6.58
N LYS A 42 17.72 11.39 -6.58
CA LYS A 42 18.48 11.81 -5.39
C LYS A 42 17.96 13.10 -4.75
N ASN A 43 17.34 13.97 -5.55
CA ASN A 43 16.81 15.26 -5.10
C ASN A 43 15.32 15.21 -4.75
N GLN A 44 14.68 14.05 -4.90
CA GLN A 44 13.25 13.89 -4.63
C GLN A 44 13.01 13.65 -3.14
N ARG A 45 12.13 14.45 -2.55
CA ARG A 45 11.61 14.17 -1.21
C ARG A 45 10.55 13.08 -1.27
N LEU A 46 10.63 12.13 -0.35
CA LEU A 46 9.61 11.09 -0.16
C LEU A 46 8.40 11.73 0.53
N LYS A 47 7.43 12.21 -0.24
CA LYS A 47 6.22 12.86 0.31
C LYS A 47 5.14 11.85 0.66
N GLY A 48 4.42 12.08 1.75
CA GLY A 48 3.43 11.13 2.20
C GLY A 48 2.59 11.60 3.38
N SER A 49 1.85 10.66 3.95
CA SER A 49 1.13 10.84 5.20
C SER A 49 2.11 10.91 6.38
N TRP A 50 1.64 11.46 7.50
CA TRP A 50 2.39 11.50 8.76
C TRP A 50 2.81 10.12 9.27
N ALA A 51 2.09 9.05 8.86
CA ALA A 51 2.39 7.68 9.24
C ALA A 51 3.35 6.98 8.26
N GLY A 52 3.85 7.68 7.24
CA GLY A 52 4.84 7.17 6.29
C GLY A 52 4.28 6.47 5.05
N ALA A 53 2.97 6.59 4.78
CA ALA A 53 2.37 6.12 3.54
C ALA A 53 2.68 7.10 2.39
N MET A 54 3.29 6.62 1.32
CA MET A 54 3.91 7.46 0.30
C MET A 54 3.06 7.68 -0.94
N GLY A 55 3.14 8.88 -1.52
CA GLY A 55 2.67 9.18 -2.87
C GLY A 55 1.19 8.88 -3.10
N GLN A 56 0.81 8.70 -4.36
CA GLN A 56 -0.59 8.47 -4.73
C GLN A 56 -1.07 7.06 -4.34
N THR A 57 -0.15 6.10 -4.26
CA THR A 57 -0.47 4.72 -3.89
C THR A 57 -0.68 4.52 -2.39
N GLN A 58 -0.21 5.46 -1.56
CA GLN A 58 -0.16 5.33 -0.10
C GLN A 58 0.56 4.05 0.36
N PHE A 59 1.55 3.60 -0.43
CA PHE A 59 2.36 2.46 -0.04
C PHE A 59 3.27 2.81 1.13
N MET A 60 3.35 1.90 2.09
CA MET A 60 4.48 1.85 3.00
C MET A 60 5.75 1.48 2.23
N LEU A 61 6.91 1.73 2.81
CA LEU A 61 8.20 1.62 2.12
C LEU A 61 8.57 0.17 1.81
N THR A 62 8.21 -0.75 2.71
CA THR A 62 8.31 -2.19 2.43
C THR A 62 7.39 -2.61 1.29
N SER A 63 6.18 -2.06 1.22
CA SER A 63 5.23 -2.31 0.12
C SER A 63 5.75 -1.73 -1.20
N TYR A 64 6.37 -0.55 -1.18
CA TYR A 64 7.03 0.00 -2.36
C TYR A 64 8.12 -0.94 -2.88
N LEU A 65 9.01 -1.41 -2.01
CA LEU A 65 10.08 -2.34 -2.42
C LEU A 65 9.56 -3.66 -2.98
N GLN A 66 8.38 -4.11 -2.54
CA GLN A 66 7.79 -5.38 -2.95
C GLN A 66 6.93 -5.27 -4.21
N TYR A 67 6.16 -4.18 -4.33
CA TYR A 67 5.07 -4.08 -5.30
C TYR A 67 5.24 -2.96 -6.32
N ALA A 68 6.10 -1.97 -6.07
CA ALA A 68 6.25 -0.86 -7.01
C ALA A 68 6.96 -1.35 -8.27
N ILE A 69 6.41 -1.01 -9.44
CA ILE A 69 6.96 -1.40 -10.74
C ILE A 69 7.04 -0.20 -11.67
N ASN A 70 8.07 -0.21 -12.52
CA ASN A 70 8.31 0.82 -13.52
C ASN A 70 7.33 0.64 -14.69
N GLY A 71 6.18 1.30 -14.62
CA GLY A 71 5.17 1.29 -15.68
C GLY A 71 5.53 2.19 -16.86
N SER A 72 6.44 3.14 -16.65
CA SER A 72 6.84 4.13 -17.68
C SER A 72 8.04 3.72 -18.54
N GLY A 73 8.78 2.67 -18.16
CA GLY A 73 9.97 2.21 -18.87
C GLY A 73 11.24 3.06 -18.65
N LYS A 74 11.22 4.06 -17.75
CA LYS A 74 12.32 5.03 -17.58
C LYS A 74 13.34 4.69 -16.48
N GLY A 75 13.23 3.52 -15.85
CA GLY A 75 14.17 2.99 -14.86
C GLY A 75 13.88 3.42 -13.41
N GLN A 76 13.37 4.64 -13.22
CA GLN A 76 12.84 5.11 -11.93
C GLN A 76 11.38 4.68 -11.74
N ILE A 77 10.93 4.57 -10.49
CA ILE A 77 9.55 4.20 -10.14
C ILE A 77 8.94 5.34 -9.33
N ASP A 78 8.33 6.30 -10.02
CA ASP A 78 7.81 7.53 -9.39
C ASP A 78 6.31 7.42 -9.07
N ILE A 79 6.00 6.91 -7.87
CA ILE A 79 4.62 6.80 -7.37
C ILE A 79 4.00 8.13 -6.91
N TRP A 80 4.66 9.26 -7.13
CA TRP A 80 4.18 10.59 -6.76
C TRP A 80 3.62 11.35 -7.95
N HIS A 81 4.35 11.37 -9.08
CA HIS A 81 3.99 12.22 -10.23
C HIS A 81 3.76 11.42 -11.51
N ASN A 82 4.31 10.21 -11.62
CA ASN A 82 4.16 9.38 -12.81
C ASN A 82 2.94 8.46 -12.69
N LYS A 83 1.85 8.82 -13.37
CA LYS A 83 0.61 8.02 -13.35
C LYS A 83 0.81 6.59 -13.85
N ALA A 84 1.71 6.35 -14.82
CA ALA A 84 1.97 5.01 -15.31
C ALA A 84 2.59 4.13 -14.22
N ASP A 85 3.58 4.64 -13.48
CA ASP A 85 4.19 3.93 -12.36
C ASP A 85 3.19 3.73 -11.21
N VAL A 86 2.35 4.74 -10.91
CA VAL A 86 1.28 4.66 -9.89
C VAL A 86 0.30 3.53 -10.22
N PHE A 87 -0.32 3.55 -11.40
CA PHE A 87 -1.33 2.55 -11.76
C PHE A 87 -0.73 1.16 -11.94
N ALA A 88 0.46 1.05 -12.52
CA ALA A 88 1.14 -0.22 -12.66
C ALA A 88 1.47 -0.83 -11.28
N SER A 89 1.94 -0.02 -10.32
CA SER A 89 2.23 -0.46 -8.97
C SER A 89 0.98 -0.90 -8.20
N ILE A 90 -0.15 -0.18 -8.34
CA ILE A 90 -1.43 -0.57 -7.74
C ILE A 90 -1.94 -1.88 -8.34
N ALA A 91 -1.90 -2.01 -9.67
CA ALA A 91 -2.32 -3.24 -10.35
C ALA A 91 -1.44 -4.43 -9.96
N ASN A 92 -0.13 -4.23 -9.83
CA ASN A 92 0.80 -5.26 -9.39
C ASN A 92 0.52 -5.71 -7.95
N TYR A 93 0.26 -4.76 -7.04
CA TYR A 93 -0.17 -5.07 -5.68
C TYR A 93 -1.46 -5.90 -5.67
N LEU A 94 -2.51 -5.46 -6.37
CA LEU A 94 -3.78 -6.18 -6.44
C LEU A 94 -3.60 -7.60 -7.00
N ARG A 95 -2.84 -7.76 -8.08
CA ARG A 95 -2.51 -9.07 -8.65
C ARG A 95 -1.79 -9.96 -7.64
N TYR A 96 -0.81 -9.42 -6.92
CA TYR A 96 -0.05 -10.18 -5.92
C TYR A 96 -0.93 -10.59 -4.74
N GLU A 97 -1.84 -9.74 -4.29
CA GLU A 97 -2.81 -10.00 -3.21
C GLU A 97 -4.00 -10.88 -3.66
N GLY A 98 -3.93 -11.46 -4.86
CA GLY A 98 -4.88 -12.48 -5.32
C GLY A 98 -6.12 -11.94 -6.05
N TRP A 99 -6.07 -10.71 -6.58
CA TRP A 99 -7.18 -10.17 -7.37
C TRP A 99 -7.51 -11.06 -8.58
N GLN A 100 -8.79 -11.42 -8.69
CA GLN A 100 -9.32 -12.20 -9.81
C GLN A 100 -10.14 -11.28 -10.71
N THR A 101 -9.62 -11.01 -11.91
CA THR A 101 -10.22 -10.04 -12.85
C THR A 101 -11.60 -10.43 -13.36
N TYR A 102 -11.99 -11.69 -13.22
CA TYR A 102 -13.28 -12.22 -13.66
C TYR A 102 -14.34 -12.25 -12.54
N LEU A 103 -13.99 -11.88 -11.31
CA LEU A 103 -14.94 -11.82 -10.19
C LEU A 103 -15.28 -10.37 -9.81
N PRO A 104 -16.54 -10.09 -9.41
CA PRO A 104 -16.86 -8.86 -8.70
C PRO A 104 -16.24 -8.89 -7.29
N TRP A 105 -15.98 -7.72 -6.71
CA TRP A 105 -15.52 -7.63 -5.31
C TRP A 105 -16.59 -8.06 -4.29
N GLY A 106 -17.86 -7.99 -4.68
CA GLY A 106 -19.02 -8.32 -3.87
C GLY A 106 -20.32 -7.94 -4.58
N THR A 107 -21.45 -8.35 -4.01
CA THR A 107 -22.80 -7.96 -4.47
C THR A 107 -23.69 -7.64 -3.27
N GLN A 108 -24.67 -6.76 -3.47
CA GLN A 108 -25.70 -6.51 -2.48
C GLN A 108 -26.66 -7.71 -2.41
N VAL A 109 -27.04 -8.10 -1.20
CA VAL A 109 -27.99 -9.19 -0.95
C VAL A 109 -29.09 -8.74 0.02
N LYS A 110 -30.26 -9.38 -0.06
CA LYS A 110 -31.33 -9.24 0.95
C LYS A 110 -31.25 -10.42 1.91
N LEU A 111 -31.23 -10.12 3.21
CA LEU A 111 -31.23 -11.15 4.24
C LEU A 111 -32.66 -11.70 4.45
N PRO A 112 -32.82 -13.01 4.66
CA PRO A 112 -34.12 -13.57 5.01
C PRO A 112 -34.58 -13.10 6.40
N ILE A 113 -35.89 -13.16 6.64
CA ILE A 113 -36.47 -12.89 7.96
C ILE A 113 -35.90 -13.90 8.96
N GLY A 114 -35.41 -13.42 10.10
CA GLY A 114 -34.79 -14.27 11.13
C GLY A 114 -33.34 -14.67 10.84
N PHE A 115 -32.66 -14.02 9.88
CA PHE A 115 -31.23 -14.23 9.65
C PHE A 115 -30.41 -14.00 10.93
N ASP A 116 -29.61 -15.00 11.31
CA ASP A 116 -28.70 -14.89 12.44
C ASP A 116 -27.51 -14.00 12.08
N ILE A 117 -27.47 -12.80 12.67
CA ILE A 117 -26.40 -11.81 12.53
C ILE A 117 -25.03 -12.38 12.91
N GLY A 118 -25.00 -13.45 13.71
CA GLY A 118 -23.84 -14.23 14.04
C GLY A 118 -23.09 -14.77 12.83
N PHE A 119 -23.69 -14.88 11.64
CA PHE A 119 -23.00 -15.28 10.40
C PHE A 119 -22.38 -14.11 9.60
N ALA A 120 -22.66 -12.86 9.96
CA ALA A 120 -22.03 -11.71 9.29
C ALA A 120 -20.56 -11.56 9.76
N GLY A 121 -19.60 -11.49 8.82
CA GLY A 121 -18.19 -11.23 9.13
C GLY A 121 -17.20 -11.68 8.05
N ILE A 122 -15.92 -11.33 8.24
CA ILE A 122 -14.93 -11.27 7.14
C ILE A 122 -13.97 -12.47 7.01
N LYS A 123 -13.89 -13.41 7.98
CA LYS A 123 -12.83 -14.46 7.96
C LYS A 123 -13.15 -15.85 8.51
N LYS A 124 -14.27 -16.08 9.21
CA LYS A 124 -14.63 -17.41 9.77
C LYS A 124 -16.13 -17.78 9.67
N LYS A 125 -16.95 -16.87 9.15
CA LYS A 125 -18.43 -16.96 9.20
C LYS A 125 -19.09 -16.81 7.83
N GLY A 126 -18.40 -16.18 6.88
CA GLY A 126 -18.79 -16.19 5.48
C GLY A 126 -18.55 -17.58 4.90
N LYS A 127 -19.61 -18.24 4.45
CA LYS A 127 -19.48 -19.36 3.52
C LYS A 127 -19.19 -18.76 2.15
N SER A 128 -18.19 -19.29 1.45
CA SER A 128 -18.02 -18.98 0.03
C SER A 128 -19.31 -19.37 -0.68
N VAL A 129 -19.84 -18.49 -1.51
CA VAL A 129 -20.86 -18.88 -2.48
C VAL A 129 -20.13 -19.79 -3.46
N GLU A 130 -20.33 -21.10 -3.35
CA GLU A 130 -19.86 -22.02 -4.40
C GLU A 130 -20.46 -21.54 -5.72
N GLN A 131 -19.60 -21.44 -6.74
CA GLN A 131 -20.02 -21.17 -8.12
C GLN A 131 -20.57 -22.44 -8.75
#